data_AF-A0A967X4Z5-F1
#
_entry.id   AF-A0A967X4Z5-F1
#
_cell.length_a   1.000
_cell.length_b   1.000
_cell.length_c   1.000
_cell.angle_alpha   90.00
_cell.angle_beta   90.00
_cell.angle_gamma   90.00
#
_symmetry.space_group_name_H-M   'P 1'
#
loop_
_entity.id
_entity.type
_entity.pdbx_description
1 polymer ?
#
loop_
_entity_poly.entity_id
_entity_poly.type
_entity_poly.pdbx_seq_one_letter_code
_entity_poly.pdbx_strand_id
1 'polypeptide(L)' 'TTWNDPRVFMLDLQYHDLRLNRGLYYLLERNGKVERVLEDDEIIKAKTEPPPDTRARMRGEFIKLAR' A
#
# COMPACT_ATOMS: atom_id res chain seq x y z
N THR A 1 -17.57 -14.64 20.11
CA THR A 1 -16.11 -14.43 20.00
C THR A 1 -15.75 -13.33 20.98
N THR A 2 -14.82 -13.55 21.90
CA THR A 2 -14.39 -12.50 22.86
C THR A 2 -13.16 -11.78 22.30
N TRP A 3 -12.88 -10.57 22.76
CA TRP A 3 -11.74 -9.77 22.29
C TRP A 3 -10.37 -10.41 22.52
N ASN A 4 -10.28 -11.34 23.48
CA ASN A 4 -9.03 -12.03 23.84
C ASN A 4 -8.83 -13.36 23.08
N ASP A 5 -9.70 -13.69 22.12
CA ASP A 5 -9.55 -14.90 21.32
C ASP A 5 -8.30 -14.79 20.42
N PRO A 6 -7.34 -15.76 20.46
CA PRO A 6 -6.15 -15.77 19.60
C PRO A 6 -6.45 -15.56 18.11
N ARG A 7 -7.63 -15.98 17.64
CA ARG A 7 -8.05 -15.79 16.25
C ARG A 7 -8.33 -14.33 15.92
N VAL A 8 -8.82 -13.54 16.87
CA VAL A 8 -9.05 -12.10 16.68
C VAL A 8 -7.72 -11.38 16.50
N PHE A 9 -6.70 -11.72 17.31
CA PHE A 9 -5.34 -11.19 17.14
C PHE A 9 -4.71 -11.61 15.81
N MET A 10 -4.95 -12.84 15.36
CA MET A 10 -4.47 -13.29 14.06
C MET A 10 -5.11 -12.51 12.91
N LEU A 11 -6.41 -12.19 12.99
CA LEU A 11 -7.09 -11.37 11.99
C LEU A 11 -6.49 -9.96 11.89
N ASP A 12 -6.16 -9.34 13.02
CA ASP A 12 -5.48 -8.04 13.05
C ASP A 12 -4.12 -8.11 12.32
N LEU A 13 -3.31 -9.12 12.62
CA LEU A 13 -2.03 -9.32 11.92
C LEU A 13 -2.22 -9.57 10.42
N GLN A 14 -3.20 -10.39 10.03
CA GLN A 14 -3.48 -10.73 8.64
C GLN A 14 -4.03 -9.55 7.83
N TYR A 15 -4.75 -8.63 8.48
CA TYR A 15 -5.22 -7.40 7.85
C TYR A 15 -4.07 -6.54 7.33
N HIS A 16 -2.94 -6.52 8.04
CA HIS A 16 -1.76 -5.71 7.72
C HIS A 16 -0.72 -6.42 6.83
N ASP A 17 -0.98 -7.63 6.34
CA ASP A 17 -0.07 -8.33 5.43
C ASP A 17 -0.04 -7.67 4.05
N LEU A 18 1.15 -7.19 3.64
CA LEU A 18 1.35 -6.44 2.39
C LEU A 18 1.32 -7.29 1.11
N ARG A 19 1.28 -8.63 1.23
CA ARG A 19 1.20 -9.51 0.05
C ARG A 19 -0.18 -9.42 -0.58
N LEU A 20 -0.25 -8.90 -1.81
CA LEU A 20 -1.50 -8.68 -2.55
C LEU A 20 -2.40 -9.93 -2.62
N ASN A 21 -1.81 -11.12 -2.80
CA ASN A 21 -2.55 -12.37 -2.93
C ASN A 21 -2.94 -13.03 -1.60
N ARG A 22 -2.49 -12.51 -0.46
CA ARG A 22 -2.67 -13.14 0.87
C ARG A 22 -3.30 -12.22 1.91
N GLY A 23 -2.99 -10.92 1.88
CA GLY A 23 -3.44 -9.98 2.91
C GLY A 23 -4.95 -9.85 2.96
N LEU A 24 -5.49 -9.83 4.17
CA LEU A 24 -6.93 -9.76 4.39
C LEU A 24 -7.50 -8.42 3.90
N TYR A 25 -6.74 -7.32 4.00
CA TYR A 25 -7.10 -6.04 3.37
C TYR A 25 -7.35 -6.18 1.87
N TYR A 26 -6.40 -6.78 1.13
CA TYR A 26 -6.52 -6.95 -0.32
C TYR A 26 -7.63 -7.93 -0.71
N LEU A 27 -7.93 -8.92 0.14
CA LEU A 27 -9.11 -9.76 -0.06
C LEU A 27 -10.41 -8.96 0.06
N LEU A 28 -10.51 -8.06 1.04
CA LEU A 28 -11.69 -7.21 1.23
C LEU A 28 -11.82 -6.18 0.10
N GLU A 29 -10.72 -5.56 -0.32
CA GLU A 29 -10.67 -4.64 -1.45
C GLU A 29 -11.18 -5.28 -2.75
N ARG A 30 -10.68 -6.46 -3.13
CA ARG A 30 -11.17 -7.21 -4.30
C ARG A 30 -12.66 -7.60 -4.23
N ASN A 31 -13.21 -7.69 -3.02
CA ASN A 31 -14.63 -7.99 -2.79
C ASN A 31 -15.49 -6.71 -2.67
N GLY A 32 -14.94 -5.53 -2.98
CA GLY A 32 -15.66 -4.25 -2.91
C GLY A 32 -16.04 -3.85 -1.49
N LYS A 33 -15.28 -4.30 -0.48
CA LYS A 33 -15.49 -3.98 0.95
C LYS A 33 -14.55 -2.91 1.49
N VAL A 34 -13.69 -2.37 0.63
CA VAL A 34 -12.78 -1.27 0.94
C VAL A 34 -12.93 -0.23 -0.15
N GLU A 35 -13.11 1.02 0.24
CA GLU A 35 -13.07 2.16 -0.67
C GLU A 35 -11.62 2.55 -0.95
N ARG A 36 -11.30 2.75 -2.23
CA ARG A 36 -9.97 3.16 -2.67
C ARG A 36 -9.96 4.64 -2.98
N VAL A 37 -8.83 5.29 -2.68
CA VAL A 37 -8.56 6.68 -3.01
C VAL A 37 -7.72 6.82 -4.28
N LEU A 38 -6.98 5.76 -4.64
CA LEU A 38 -6.05 5.74 -5.76
C LEU A 38 -6.21 4.44 -6.56
N GLU A 39 -5.96 4.53 -7.86
CA GLU A 39 -5.90 3.41 -8.78
C GLU A 39 -4.51 2.74 -8.78
N ASP A 40 -4.43 1.51 -9.30
CA ASP A 40 -3.18 0.72 -9.29
C ASP A 40 -2.07 1.39 -10.11
N ASP A 41 -2.41 2.05 -11.21
CA ASP A 41 -1.46 2.73 -12.09
C ASP A 41 -0.84 3.98 -11.43
N GLU A 42 -1.64 4.75 -10.67
CA GLU A 42 -1.16 5.88 -9.87
C GLU A 42 -0.13 5.41 -8.83
N ILE A 43 -0.42 4.30 -8.15
CA ILE A 43 0.48 3.69 -7.15
C ILE A 43 1.75 3.19 -7.83
N ILE A 44 1.64 2.48 -8.96
CA ILE A 44 2.78 1.93 -9.70
C ILE A 44 3.70 3.06 -10.17
N LYS A 45 3.14 4.13 -10.73
CA LYS A 45 3.88 5.32 -11.16
C LYS A 45 4.67 5.95 -10.01
N ALA A 46 4.03 6.09 -8.85
CA ALA A 46 4.64 6.69 -7.66
C ALA A 46 5.83 5.87 -7.09
N LYS A 47 6.01 4.60 -7.49
CA LYS A 47 7.19 3.81 -7.11
C LYS A 47 8.50 4.39 -7.64
N THR A 48 8.45 5.07 -8.78
CA THR A 48 9.64 5.58 -9.49
C THR A 48 9.57 7.07 -9.79
N GLU A 49 8.38 7.66 -9.78
CA GLU A 49 8.18 9.08 -10.05
C GLU A 49 7.92 9.84 -8.75
N PRO A 50 8.78 10.79 -8.37
CA PRO A 50 8.54 11.63 -7.21
C PRO A 50 7.41 12.65 -7.48
N PRO A 51 6.76 13.17 -6.42
CA PRO A 51 5.79 14.25 -6.56
C PRO A 51 6.43 15.50 -7.19
N PRO A 52 5.82 16.07 -8.26
CA PRO A 52 6.47 17.05 -9.14
C PRO A 52 6.59 18.46 -8.54
N ASP A 53 5.71 18.78 -7.60
CA ASP A 53 5.51 20.09 -6.98
C ASP A 53 6.28 20.24 -5.65
N THR A 54 7.15 19.28 -5.32
CA THR A 54 7.98 19.32 -4.12
C THR A 54 9.47 19.20 -4.44
N ARG A 55 10.32 19.45 -3.43
CA ARG A 55 11.77 19.20 -3.52
C ARG A 55 12.13 17.75 -3.85
N ALA A 56 11.21 16.79 -3.67
CA ALA A 56 11.45 15.39 -4.02
C ALA A 56 11.74 15.20 -5.51
N ARG A 57 11.14 16.03 -6.39
CA ARG A 57 11.43 16.03 -7.82
C ARG A 57 12.91 16.28 -8.10
N MET A 58 13.45 17.38 -7.56
CA MET A 58 14.87 17.72 -7.73
C MET A 58 15.77 16.59 -7.20
N ARG A 59 15.49 16.09 -5.99
CA ARG A 59 16.25 14.96 -5.42
C ARG A 59 16.23 13.74 -6.36
N GLY A 60 15.09 13.40 -6.93
CA GLY A 60 14.95 12.29 -7.87
C GLY A 60 15.81 12.46 -9.12
N GLU A 61 15.80 13.65 -9.71
CA GLU A 61 16.62 13.96 -10.90
C GLU A 61 18.13 13.91 -10.59
N PHE A 62 18.56 14.41 -9.44
CA PHE A 62 19.96 14.27 -9.00
C PHE A 62 20.40 12.81 -8.89
N ILE A 63 19.56 11.94 -8.30
CA ILE A 63 19.86 10.50 -8.18
C ILE A 63 19.94 9.83 -9.56
N LYS A 64 19.06 10.21 -10.51
CA LYS A 64 19.10 9.67 -11.87
C LYS A 64 20.36 10.06 -12.64
N LEU A 65 20.80 11.32 -12.51
CA LEU A 65 22.02 11.84 -13.16
C LEU A 65 23.31 11.29 -12.57
N ALA A 66 23.31 10.89 -11.30
CA ALA A 66 24.48 10.36 -10.60
C ALA A 66 24.67 8.85 -10.78
N ARG A 67 23.74 8.16 -11.45
CA ARG A 67 23.88 6.76 -11.88
C ARG A 67 24.66 6.69 -13.19
#